data_AF-A0A8S3QTY5-F1
#
_entry.id   AF-A0A8S3QTY5-F1
#
_cell.length_a   1.000
_cell.length_b   1.000
_cell.length_c   1.000
_cell.angle_alpha   90.00
_cell.angle_beta   90.00
_cell.angle_gamma   90.00
#
_symmetry.space_group_name_H-M   'P 1'
#
loop_
_entity.id
_entity.type
_entity.pdbx_description
1 polymer ?
#
loop_
_entity_poly.entity_id
_entity_poly.type
_entity_poly.pdbx_seq_one_letter_code
_entity_poly.pdbx_strand_id
1 'polypeptide(L)'
;MIALKNNWSESTKAYELATSLKGDARGIVTDLEPEMRLDYKYLVAELTSRFEPANQANMYKAQMNSLFRKQGQALPELAQEIKRITRLAYPTAPIDIRDQLAKDCFIRAVNDTKIQLTLFNREPKTIGDCVRVGVEYEAFVVDQKRLTNTKPAIRMQHDTPFEQIDDEDNILGQIAKMSHQLDDMAKFQKSNDYSGVTCFYCGIKGHMKKTCRKYQNDRQY
;
A
#
# COMPACT_ATOMS: atom_id res chain seq x y z
N MET A 1 -16.67 -26.32 30.04
CA MET A 1 -16.88 -27.69 29.54
C MET A 1 -16.71 -28.74 30.63
N ILE A 2 -15.59 -28.79 31.37
CA ILE A 2 -15.35 -29.79 32.44
C ILE A 2 -16.31 -29.61 33.64
N ALA A 3 -16.41 -28.39 34.18
CA ALA A 3 -17.32 -28.09 35.29
C ALA A 3 -18.80 -28.35 34.97
N LEU A 4 -19.20 -28.15 33.71
CA LEU A 4 -20.56 -28.43 33.21
C LEU A 4 -20.82 -29.93 33.13
N LYS A 5 -19.83 -30.72 32.69
CA LYS A 5 -19.91 -32.18 32.64
C LYS A 5 -20.00 -32.82 34.03
N ASN A 6 -19.36 -32.21 35.03
CA ASN A 6 -19.27 -32.76 36.38
C ASN A 6 -20.30 -32.16 37.36
N ASN A 7 -21.21 -31.29 36.91
CA ASN A 7 -22.20 -30.60 37.75
C ASN A 7 -21.59 -29.94 38.99
N TRP A 8 -20.41 -29.33 38.85
CA TRP A 8 -19.70 -28.73 39.98
C TRP A 8 -20.47 -27.53 40.56
N SER A 9 -20.52 -27.45 41.89
CA SER A 9 -20.97 -26.25 42.61
C SER A 9 -19.97 -25.11 42.41
N GLU A 10 -20.41 -23.85 42.59
CA GLU A 10 -19.53 -22.68 42.48
C GLU A 10 -18.30 -22.77 43.41
N SER A 11 -18.46 -23.32 44.62
CA SER A 11 -17.35 -23.57 45.55
C SER A 11 -16.35 -24.60 45.03
N THR A 12 -16.84 -25.69 44.42
CA THR A 12 -15.97 -26.71 43.81
C THR A 12 -15.23 -26.16 42.61
N LYS A 13 -15.87 -25.32 41.79
CA LYS A 13 -15.22 -24.61 40.68
C LYS A 13 -14.12 -23.68 41.17
N ALA A 14 -14.34 -22.95 42.26
CA ALA A 14 -13.34 -22.04 42.83
C ALA A 14 -12.11 -22.81 43.32
N TYR A 15 -12.31 -23.92 44.04
CA TYR A 15 -11.23 -24.75 44.55
C TYR A 15 -10.40 -25.40 43.44
N GLU A 16 -11.06 -26.00 42.45
CA GLU A 16 -10.41 -26.60 41.28
C GLU A 16 -9.69 -25.55 40.43
N LEU A 17 -10.30 -24.36 40.27
CA LEU A 17 -9.64 -23.24 39.59
C LEU A 17 -8.36 -22.85 40.35
N ALA A 18 -8.46 -22.54 41.64
CA ALA A 18 -7.33 -22.12 42.47
C ALA A 18 -6.16 -23.12 42.49
N THR A 19 -6.46 -24.41 42.51
CA THR A 19 -5.45 -25.49 42.50
C THR A 19 -4.84 -25.72 41.11
N SER A 20 -5.58 -25.43 40.04
CA SER A 20 -5.10 -25.56 38.67
C SER A 20 -4.18 -24.42 38.20
N LEU A 21 -4.20 -23.27 38.89
CA LEU A 21 -3.40 -22.09 38.54
C LEU A 21 -1.90 -22.33 38.77
N LYS A 22 -1.08 -21.91 37.81
CA LYS A 22 0.39 -22.07 37.81
C LYS A 22 1.09 -20.75 37.51
N GLY A 23 2.36 -20.65 37.90
CA GLY A 23 3.19 -19.47 37.64
C GLY A 23 2.60 -18.20 38.27
N ASP A 24 2.65 -17.09 37.52
CA ASP A 24 2.17 -15.77 37.96
C ASP A 24 0.70 -15.77 38.40
N ALA A 25 -0.12 -16.65 37.82
CA ALA A 25 -1.53 -16.75 38.16
C ALA A 25 -1.77 -17.36 39.56
N ARG A 26 -0.83 -18.17 40.07
CA ARG A 26 -0.87 -18.67 41.45
C ARG A 26 -0.60 -17.56 42.47
N GLY A 27 0.19 -16.56 42.08
CA GLY A 27 0.47 -15.38 42.91
C GLY A 27 -0.82 -14.64 43.30
N ILE A 28 -1.80 -14.58 42.40
CA ILE A 28 -3.09 -13.94 42.68
C ILE A 28 -3.84 -14.66 43.80
N VAL A 29 -3.85 -15.98 43.79
CA VAL A 29 -4.51 -16.77 44.86
C VAL A 29 -3.82 -16.57 46.20
N THR A 30 -2.48 -16.45 46.21
CA THR A 30 -1.72 -16.22 47.45
C THR A 30 -1.94 -14.81 48.01
N ASP A 31 -2.12 -13.81 47.13
CA ASP A 31 -2.35 -12.41 47.50
C ASP A 31 -3.77 -12.17 48.07
N LEU A 32 -4.73 -13.04 47.72
CA LEU A 32 -6.14 -12.94 48.13
C LEU A 32 -6.42 -13.55 49.51
N GLU A 33 -7.43 -13.04 50.22
CA GLU A 33 -7.90 -13.60 51.49
C GLU A 33 -8.56 -14.99 51.32
N PRO A 34 -8.44 -15.90 52.31
CA PRO A 34 -8.97 -17.26 52.23
C PRO A 34 -10.46 -17.36 51.89
N GLU A 35 -11.25 -16.39 52.35
CA GLU A 35 -12.70 -16.31 52.12
C GLU A 35 -13.02 -15.97 50.66
N MET A 36 -12.22 -15.10 50.05
CA MET A 36 -12.35 -14.68 48.65
C MET A 36 -11.85 -15.73 47.65
N ARG A 37 -10.98 -16.65 48.10
CA ARG A 37 -10.52 -17.80 47.29
C ARG A 37 -11.61 -18.84 47.02
N LEU A 38 -12.67 -18.85 47.84
CA LEU A 38 -13.79 -19.78 47.73
C LEU A 38 -14.92 -19.25 46.85
N ASP A 39 -14.90 -17.97 46.49
CA ASP A 39 -15.83 -17.36 45.53
C ASP A 39 -15.25 -17.40 44.11
N TYR A 40 -15.86 -18.24 43.27
CA TYR A 40 -15.47 -18.39 41.87
C TYR A 40 -15.57 -17.07 41.08
N LYS A 41 -16.59 -16.26 41.34
CA LYS A 41 -16.81 -15.00 40.59
C LYS A 41 -15.75 -13.97 40.92
N TYR A 42 -15.41 -13.86 42.19
CA TYR A 42 -14.39 -12.93 42.65
C TYR A 42 -13.00 -13.33 42.13
N LEU A 43 -12.66 -14.62 42.23
CA LEU A 43 -11.39 -15.15 41.72
C LEU A 43 -11.25 -14.93 40.20
N VAL A 44 -12.31 -15.15 39.42
CA VAL A 44 -12.31 -14.88 37.98
C VAL A 44 -12.17 -13.39 37.70
N ALA A 45 -12.86 -12.52 38.44
CA ALA A 45 -12.76 -11.07 38.25
C ALA A 45 -11.32 -10.56 38.48
N GLU A 46 -10.63 -11.07 39.50
CA GLU A 46 -9.27 -10.65 39.82
C GLU A 46 -8.24 -11.21 38.82
N LEU A 47 -8.43 -12.46 38.38
CA LEU A 47 -7.67 -13.03 37.27
C LEU A 47 -7.84 -12.20 35.99
N THR A 48 -9.08 -11.83 35.66
CA THR A 48 -9.40 -10.97 34.52
C THR A 48 -8.76 -9.60 34.68
N SER A 49 -8.84 -8.97 35.85
CA SER A 49 -8.21 -7.66 36.11
C SER A 49 -6.70 -7.68 35.85
N ARG A 50 -6.01 -8.74 36.30
CA ARG A 50 -4.55 -8.85 36.22
C ARG A 50 -4.03 -9.35 34.87
N PHE A 51 -4.74 -10.29 34.22
CA PHE A 51 -4.32 -10.88 32.93
C PHE A 51 -5.01 -10.28 31.71
N GLU A 52 -6.12 -9.58 31.90
CA GLU A 52 -6.84 -8.84 30.88
C GLU A 52 -6.83 -7.33 31.23
N PRO A 53 -5.64 -6.68 31.30
CA PRO A 53 -5.55 -5.27 31.59
C PRO A 53 -6.46 -4.48 30.66
N ALA A 54 -7.24 -3.56 31.21
CA ALA A 54 -8.16 -2.69 30.46
C ALA A 54 -7.50 -1.98 29.25
N ASN A 55 -6.17 -1.85 29.28
CA ASN A 55 -5.36 -1.24 28.23
C ASN A 55 -5.11 -2.15 27.01
N GLN A 56 -5.25 -3.48 27.10
CA GLN A 56 -5.00 -4.36 25.96
C GLN A 56 -5.97 -4.08 24.80
N ALA A 57 -7.27 -3.94 25.11
CA ALA A 57 -8.27 -3.60 24.11
C ALA A 57 -7.96 -2.25 23.43
N ASN A 58 -7.55 -1.25 24.22
CA ASN A 58 -7.19 0.07 23.68
C ASN A 58 -5.90 0.04 22.83
N MET A 59 -4.92 -0.78 23.22
CA MET A 59 -3.73 -1.04 22.39
C MET A 59 -4.12 -1.66 21.05
N TYR A 60 -5.00 -2.66 21.03
CA TYR A 60 -5.47 -3.28 19.78
C TYR A 60 -6.30 -2.32 18.93
N LYS A 61 -7.09 -1.42 19.53
CA LYS A 61 -7.76 -0.32 18.79
C LYS A 61 -6.75 0.61 18.14
N ALA A 62 -5.69 1.00 18.84
CA ALA A 62 -4.62 1.81 18.28
C ALA A 62 -3.90 1.08 17.14
N GLN A 63 -3.59 -0.21 17.32
CA GLN A 63 -3.01 -1.06 16.27
C GLN A 63 -3.93 -1.10 15.04
N MET A 64 -5.23 -1.35 15.22
CA MET A 64 -6.24 -1.36 14.17
C MET A 64 -6.25 -0.05 13.36
N ASN A 65 -6.15 1.09 14.04
CA ASN A 65 -6.09 2.40 13.39
C ASN A 65 -4.79 2.64 12.62
N SER A 66 -3.68 2.04 13.06
CA SER A 66 -2.39 2.10 12.37
C SER A 66 -2.19 1.05 11.26
N LEU A 67 -3.17 0.16 11.04
CA LEU A 67 -3.05 -0.86 10.00
C LEU A 67 -3.09 -0.24 8.60
N PHE A 68 -2.09 -0.61 7.80
CA PHE A 68 -2.00 -0.36 6.37
C PHE A 68 -1.46 -1.61 5.67
N ARG A 69 -1.87 -1.79 4.41
CA ARG A 69 -1.39 -2.85 3.54
C ARG A 69 0.11 -2.68 3.34
N LYS A 70 0.88 -3.71 3.69
CA LYS A 70 2.32 -3.73 3.42
C LYS A 70 2.59 -3.97 1.94
N GLN A 71 3.72 -3.49 1.44
CA GLN A 71 4.13 -3.74 0.06
C GLN A 71 4.22 -5.25 -0.21
N GLY A 72 3.54 -5.73 -1.25
CA GLY A 72 3.50 -7.15 -1.61
C GLY A 72 2.59 -8.02 -0.74
N GLN A 73 1.91 -7.47 0.27
CA GLN A 73 0.94 -8.23 1.07
C GLN A 73 -0.32 -8.53 0.26
N ALA A 74 -0.82 -9.76 0.34
CA ALA A 74 -2.05 -10.15 -0.34
C ALA A 74 -3.30 -9.59 0.39
N LEU A 75 -4.34 -9.21 -0.36
CA LEU A 75 -5.58 -8.71 0.21
C LEU A 75 -6.25 -9.70 1.20
N PRO A 76 -6.28 -11.03 0.95
CA PRO A 76 -6.83 -11.97 1.91
C PRO A 76 -6.06 -12.03 3.24
N GLU A 77 -4.73 -11.90 3.21
CA GLU A 77 -3.88 -11.89 4.40
C GLU A 77 -4.17 -10.65 5.25
N LEU A 78 -4.29 -9.48 4.61
CA LEU A 78 -4.68 -8.24 5.28
C LEU A 78 -6.04 -8.38 5.98
N ALA A 79 -7.02 -8.98 5.30
CA ALA A 79 -8.35 -9.18 5.87
C ALA A 79 -8.34 -10.14 7.07
N GLN A 80 -7.53 -11.20 7.03
CA GLN A 80 -7.38 -12.12 8.16
C GLN A 80 -6.78 -11.41 9.37
N GLU A 81 -5.75 -10.60 9.17
CA GLU A 81 -5.12 -9.85 10.26
C GLU A 81 -6.07 -8.79 10.85
N ILE A 82 -6.83 -8.09 10.01
CA ILE A 82 -7.85 -7.15 10.48
C ILE A 82 -8.91 -7.89 11.30
N LYS A 83 -9.45 -9.02 10.83
CA LYS A 83 -10.43 -9.82 11.60
C LYS A 83 -9.88 -10.22 12.96
N ARG A 84 -8.61 -10.63 13.02
CA ARG A 84 -7.94 -11.02 14.27
C ARG A 84 -7.84 -9.83 15.22
N ILE A 85 -7.33 -8.70 14.76
CA ILE A 85 -7.16 -7.49 15.56
C ILE A 85 -8.51 -6.94 16.02
N THR A 86 -9.54 -6.91 15.17
CA THR A 86 -10.87 -6.41 15.54
C THR A 86 -11.50 -7.24 16.66
N ARG A 87 -11.30 -8.57 16.66
CA ARG A 87 -11.77 -9.45 17.75
C ARG A 87 -11.08 -9.14 19.08
N LEU A 88 -9.80 -8.78 19.05
CA LEU A 88 -9.02 -8.43 20.24
C LEU A 88 -9.29 -7.00 20.72
N ALA A 89 -9.57 -6.07 19.80
CA ALA A 89 -9.90 -4.69 20.10
C ALA A 89 -11.30 -4.53 20.70
N TYR A 90 -12.24 -5.41 20.32
CA TYR A 90 -13.64 -5.36 20.72
C TYR A 90 -14.16 -6.75 21.12
N PRO A 91 -13.67 -7.34 22.23
CA PRO A 91 -14.07 -8.69 22.63
C PRO A 91 -15.55 -8.80 23.02
N THR A 92 -16.12 -7.73 23.58
CA THR A 92 -17.52 -7.65 24.04
C THR A 92 -18.51 -7.22 22.96
N ALA A 93 -18.03 -6.75 21.80
CA ALA A 93 -18.91 -6.26 20.75
C ALA A 93 -19.61 -7.41 19.99
N PRO A 94 -20.88 -7.22 19.57
CA PRO A 94 -21.57 -8.17 18.69
C PRO A 94 -20.79 -8.44 17.41
N ILE A 95 -21.01 -9.63 16.83
CA ILE A 95 -20.31 -10.03 15.61
C ILE A 95 -20.57 -9.08 14.43
N ASP A 96 -21.80 -8.60 14.28
CA ASP A 96 -22.18 -7.69 13.21
C ASP A 96 -21.42 -6.35 13.29
N ILE A 97 -21.26 -5.82 14.49
CA ILE A 97 -20.50 -4.59 14.74
C ILE A 97 -19.02 -4.81 14.45
N ARG A 98 -18.46 -5.95 14.87
CA ARG A 98 -17.06 -6.29 14.55
C ARG A 98 -16.83 -6.43 13.05
N ASP A 99 -17.76 -7.04 12.33
CA ASP A 99 -17.65 -7.20 10.88
C ASP A 99 -17.73 -5.86 10.14
N GLN A 100 -18.59 -4.94 10.60
CA GLN A 100 -18.64 -3.56 10.09
C GLN A 100 -17.32 -2.81 10.35
N LEU A 101 -16.81 -2.85 11.59
CA LEU A 101 -15.54 -2.21 11.94
C LEU A 101 -14.36 -2.79 11.14
N ALA A 102 -14.34 -4.11 10.94
CA ALA A 102 -13.34 -4.79 10.14
C ALA A 102 -13.41 -4.37 8.65
N LYS A 103 -14.62 -4.24 8.10
CA LYS A 103 -14.85 -3.75 6.74
C LYS A 103 -14.32 -2.32 6.56
N ASP A 104 -14.68 -1.40 7.45
CA ASP A 104 -14.27 0.00 7.35
C ASP A 104 -12.74 0.13 7.51
N CYS A 105 -12.16 -0.65 8.43
CA CYS A 105 -10.72 -0.76 8.58
C CYS A 105 -10.04 -1.31 7.33
N PHE A 106 -10.63 -2.30 6.65
CA PHE A 106 -10.08 -2.87 5.41
C PHE A 106 -10.04 -1.83 4.30
N ILE A 107 -11.13 -1.09 4.08
CA ILE A 107 -11.20 -0.03 3.06
C ILE A 107 -10.10 1.01 3.30
N ARG A 108 -9.91 1.45 4.55
CA ARG A 108 -8.84 2.38 4.92
C ARG A 108 -7.44 1.77 4.76
N ALA A 109 -7.25 0.53 5.19
CA ALA A 109 -5.93 -0.12 5.22
C ALA A 109 -5.39 -0.48 3.84
N VAL A 110 -6.24 -0.72 2.83
CA VAL A 110 -5.81 -1.08 1.46
C VAL A 110 -4.92 -0.03 0.82
N ASN A 111 -5.12 1.26 1.14
CA ASN A 111 -4.31 2.40 0.68
C ASN A 111 -4.09 2.46 -0.85
N ASP A 112 -5.06 1.97 -1.62
CA ASP A 112 -5.10 2.08 -3.09
C ASP A 112 -6.42 2.75 -3.47
N THR A 113 -6.33 3.96 -4.03
CA THR A 113 -7.49 4.78 -4.37
C THR A 113 -8.43 4.09 -5.35
N LYS A 114 -7.90 3.30 -6.30
CA LYS A 114 -8.73 2.63 -7.31
C LYS A 114 -9.49 1.46 -6.71
N ILE A 115 -8.85 0.69 -5.84
CA ILE A 115 -9.53 -0.38 -5.08
C ILE A 115 -10.56 0.23 -4.14
N GLN A 116 -10.23 1.30 -3.43
CA GLN A 116 -11.17 2.02 -2.54
C GLN A 116 -12.39 2.54 -3.30
N LEU A 117 -12.22 3.16 -4.47
CA LEU A 117 -13.32 3.63 -5.31
C LEU A 117 -14.19 2.45 -5.79
N THR A 118 -13.57 1.34 -6.17
CA THR A 118 -14.30 0.13 -6.59
C THR A 118 -15.13 -0.45 -5.45
N LEU A 119 -14.56 -0.48 -4.24
CA LEU A 119 -15.26 -0.92 -3.03
C LEU A 119 -16.41 0.04 -2.68
N PHE A 120 -16.20 1.35 -2.80
CA PHE A 120 -17.25 2.34 -2.58
C PHE A 120 -18.43 2.14 -3.53
N ASN A 121 -18.16 1.98 -4.83
CA ASN A 121 -19.21 1.81 -5.85
C ASN A 121 -19.98 0.48 -5.73
N ARG A 122 -19.36 -0.58 -5.21
CA ARG A 122 -20.00 -1.91 -5.07
C ARG A 122 -20.69 -2.13 -3.74
N GLU A 123 -20.51 -1.23 -2.76
CA GLU A 123 -21.12 -1.29 -1.43
C GLU A 123 -21.09 -2.70 -0.77
N PRO A 124 -19.91 -3.30 -0.58
CA PRO A 124 -19.79 -4.61 0.05
C PRO A 124 -20.31 -4.59 1.49
N LYS A 125 -21.05 -5.66 1.87
CA LYS A 125 -21.65 -5.78 3.19
C LYS A 125 -20.70 -6.37 4.22
N THR A 126 -19.85 -7.30 3.77
CA THR A 126 -18.89 -7.99 4.64
C THR A 126 -17.46 -7.71 4.21
N ILE A 127 -16.51 -7.86 5.13
CA ILE A 127 -15.08 -7.84 4.78
C ILE A 127 -14.72 -8.95 3.77
N GLY A 128 -15.44 -10.07 3.77
CA GLY A 128 -15.26 -11.12 2.75
C GLY A 128 -15.62 -10.64 1.35
N ASP A 129 -16.71 -9.88 1.22
CA ASP A 129 -17.08 -9.25 -0.04
C ASP A 129 -16.05 -8.21 -0.48
N CYS A 130 -15.48 -7.43 0.45
CA CYS A 130 -14.39 -6.51 0.13
C CYS A 130 -13.17 -7.22 -0.47
N VAL A 131 -12.78 -8.36 0.11
CA VAL A 131 -11.66 -9.17 -0.41
C VAL A 131 -12.00 -9.67 -1.81
N ARG A 132 -13.20 -10.21 -2.03
CA ARG A 132 -13.62 -10.69 -3.35
C ARG A 132 -13.53 -9.59 -4.41
N VAL A 133 -14.12 -8.42 -4.13
CA VAL A 133 -14.08 -7.26 -5.04
C VAL A 133 -12.66 -6.78 -5.30
N GLY A 134 -11.83 -6.69 -4.27
CA GLY A 134 -10.44 -6.25 -4.40
C GLY A 134 -9.60 -7.24 -5.23
N VAL A 135 -9.76 -8.54 -4.99
CA VAL A 135 -9.05 -9.58 -5.76
C VAL A 135 -9.51 -9.61 -7.22
N GLU A 136 -10.81 -9.45 -7.49
CA GLU A 136 -11.34 -9.31 -8.86
C GLU A 136 -10.71 -8.11 -9.58
N TYR A 137 -10.56 -6.97 -8.88
CA TYR A 137 -9.92 -5.79 -9.42
C TYR A 137 -8.42 -6.03 -9.71
N GLU A 138 -7.69 -6.64 -8.78
CA GLU A 138 -6.28 -6.99 -8.99
C GLU A 138 -6.10 -7.92 -10.20
N ALA A 139 -6.97 -8.92 -10.35
CA ALA A 139 -6.97 -9.82 -11.50
C ALA A 139 -7.22 -9.07 -12.82
N PHE A 140 -8.19 -8.16 -12.85
CA PHE A 140 -8.47 -7.31 -14.01
C PHE A 140 -7.26 -6.43 -14.39
N VAL A 141 -6.60 -5.81 -13.43
CA VAL A 141 -5.42 -4.96 -13.68
C VAL A 141 -4.26 -5.77 -14.23
N VAL A 142 -4.03 -7.00 -13.71
CA VAL A 142 -3.00 -7.90 -14.23
C VAL A 142 -3.27 -8.27 -15.68
N ASP A 143 -4.53 -8.57 -16.03
CA ASP A 143 -4.92 -8.90 -17.40
C ASP A 143 -4.74 -7.73 -18.37
N GLN A 144 -5.18 -6.52 -17.98
CA GLN A 144 -4.98 -5.30 -18.76
C GLN A 144 -3.49 -5.04 -19.05
N LYS A 145 -2.62 -5.18 -18.04
CA LYS A 145 -1.17 -5.02 -18.22
C LYS A 145 -0.57 -6.05 -19.18
N ARG A 146 -1.10 -7.28 -19.20
CA ARG A 146 -0.67 -8.29 -20.17
C ARG A 146 -1.06 -7.87 -21.59
N LEU A 147 -2.31 -7.43 -21.79
CA LEU A 147 -2.80 -6.98 -23.10
C LEU A 147 -2.00 -5.79 -23.64
N THR A 148 -1.70 -4.80 -22.80
CA THR A 148 -0.91 -3.62 -23.21
C THR A 148 0.53 -3.99 -23.55
N ASN A 149 1.13 -4.95 -22.84
CA ASN A 149 2.49 -5.42 -23.11
C ASN A 149 2.59 -6.32 -24.36
N THR A 150 1.49 -6.93 -24.80
CA THR A 150 1.46 -7.81 -25.98
C THR A 150 1.11 -7.12 -27.29
N LYS A 151 0.72 -5.83 -27.29
CA LYS A 151 0.49 -5.10 -28.54
C LYS A 151 1.85 -4.80 -29.18
N PRO A 152 2.14 -5.24 -30.42
CA PRO A 152 3.29 -4.72 -31.15
C PRO A 152 3.11 -3.22 -31.27
N ALA A 153 4.20 -2.46 -31.13
CA ALA A 153 4.20 -1.02 -31.29
C ALA A 153 3.82 -0.66 -32.75
N ILE A 154 2.53 -0.68 -33.06
CA ILE A 154 2.01 -0.07 -34.27
C ILE A 154 2.07 1.42 -34.01
N ARG A 155 3.03 2.08 -34.68
CA ARG A 155 3.17 3.52 -34.71
C ARG A 155 1.97 4.11 -35.45
N MET A 156 0.82 4.16 -34.80
CA MET A 156 -0.33 4.93 -35.29
C MET A 156 -0.06 6.39 -34.98
N GLN A 157 0.04 7.22 -36.02
CA GLN A 157 -0.25 8.64 -35.86
C GLN A 157 -1.73 8.72 -35.47
N HIS A 158 -2.00 9.04 -34.21
CA HIS A 158 -3.36 9.27 -33.74
C HIS A 158 -3.46 10.73 -33.31
N ASP A 159 -4.36 11.47 -33.94
CA ASP A 159 -4.86 12.74 -33.43
C ASP A 159 -5.46 12.49 -32.03
N THR A 160 -4.84 13.05 -31.00
CA THR A 160 -5.12 12.78 -29.59
C THR A 160 -6.57 13.08 -29.19
N PRO A 161 -7.31 12.12 -28.60
CA PRO A 161 -8.36 12.43 -27.64
C PRO A 161 -7.74 12.55 -26.25
N PHE A 162 -8.13 13.63 -25.59
CA PHE A 162 -7.73 14.11 -24.26
C PHE A 162 -7.69 13.00 -23.19
N GLU A 163 -6.49 12.62 -22.73
CA GLU A 163 -6.26 11.86 -21.49
C GLU A 163 -5.67 12.79 -20.43
N GLN A 164 -6.16 12.64 -19.19
CA GLN A 164 -5.69 13.40 -18.05
C GLN A 164 -4.28 12.94 -17.65
N ILE A 165 -3.39 13.91 -17.80
CA ILE A 165 -1.99 14.03 -17.44
C ILE A 165 -1.58 13.75 -15.97
N ASP A 166 -1.23 12.54 -15.53
CA ASP A 166 -0.31 12.38 -14.38
C ASP A 166 1.12 12.71 -14.85
N ASP A 167 1.41 14.01 -15.07
CA ASP A 167 2.42 14.48 -16.03
C ASP A 167 3.65 15.18 -15.44
N GLU A 168 3.88 15.19 -14.12
CA GLU A 168 5.04 15.93 -13.58
C GLU A 168 6.40 15.30 -13.99
N ASP A 169 6.54 13.99 -13.85
CA ASP A 169 7.80 13.29 -14.17
C ASP A 169 8.08 13.24 -15.68
N ASN A 170 7.03 13.19 -16.50
CA ASN A 170 7.14 13.18 -17.95
C ASN A 170 7.52 14.56 -18.51
N ILE A 171 6.94 15.63 -17.95
CA ILE A 171 7.29 17.01 -18.32
C ILE A 171 8.74 17.33 -17.92
N LEU A 172 9.17 16.98 -16.70
CA LEU A 172 10.57 17.16 -16.28
C LEU A 172 11.55 16.42 -17.18
N GLY A 173 11.22 15.18 -17.57
CA GLY A 173 12.01 14.39 -18.51
C GLY A 173 12.06 14.99 -19.92
N GLN A 174 10.99 15.63 -20.39
CA GLN A 174 10.95 16.33 -21.68
C GLN A 174 11.72 17.66 -21.65
N ILE A 175 11.61 18.44 -20.57
CA ILE A 175 12.37 19.68 -20.38
C ILE A 175 13.87 19.41 -20.34
N ALA A 176 14.31 18.35 -19.64
CA ALA A 176 15.72 17.97 -19.59
C ALA A 176 16.27 17.59 -20.98
N LYS A 177 15.47 16.88 -21.79
CA LYS A 177 15.84 16.54 -23.18
C LYS A 177 15.91 17.76 -24.08
N MET A 178 14.95 18.68 -23.97
CA MET A 178 14.97 19.94 -24.72
C MET A 178 16.15 20.83 -24.33
N SER A 179 16.50 20.89 -23.04
CA SER A 179 17.69 21.64 -22.59
C SER A 179 18.97 21.09 -23.21
N HIS A 180 19.12 19.76 -23.24
CA HIS A 180 20.28 19.12 -23.87
C HIS A 180 20.37 19.41 -25.38
N GLN A 181 19.24 19.38 -26.08
CA GLN A 181 19.17 19.70 -27.51
C GLN A 181 19.56 21.17 -27.79
N LEU A 182 19.13 22.11 -26.94
CA LEU A 182 19.50 23.52 -27.06
C LEU A 182 21.00 23.76 -26.82
N ASP A 183 21.60 23.07 -25.84
CA ASP A 183 23.05 23.16 -25.58
C ASP A 183 23.87 22.61 -26.75
N ASP A 184 23.44 21.52 -27.38
CA ASP A 184 24.11 20.93 -28.53
C ASP A 184 23.98 21.82 -29.79
N MET A 185 22.83 22.47 -29.97
CA MET A 185 22.62 23.47 -31.04
C MET A 185 23.48 24.73 -30.84
N ALA A 186 23.64 25.20 -29.59
CA ALA A 186 24.48 26.34 -29.27
C ALA A 186 25.98 26.06 -29.49
N LYS A 187 26.43 24.83 -29.19
CA LYS A 187 27.81 24.38 -29.47
C LYS A 187 28.09 24.26 -30.96
N PHE A 188 27.11 23.81 -31.76
CA PHE A 188 27.24 23.76 -33.22
C PHE A 188 27.37 25.16 -33.83
N GLN A 189 26.57 26.15 -33.39
CA GLN A 189 26.65 27.52 -33.91
C GLN A 189 27.98 28.22 -33.61
N LYS A 190 28.58 28.00 -32.43
CA LYS A 190 29.90 28.58 -32.10
C LYS A 190 31.05 28.03 -32.95
N SER A 191 30.94 26.80 -33.45
CA SER A 191 31.99 26.18 -34.28
C SER A 191 32.00 26.64 -35.75
N ASN A 192 30.94 27.29 -36.21
CA ASN A 192 30.71 27.58 -37.63
C ASN A 192 30.64 29.08 -37.96
N ASP A 193 31.07 29.95 -37.05
CA ASP A 193 31.08 31.40 -37.25
C ASP A 193 32.22 31.83 -38.20
N TYR A 194 31.99 31.66 -39.50
CA TYR A 194 32.87 32.11 -40.58
C TYR A 194 32.51 33.51 -41.08
N SER A 195 31.75 34.30 -40.30
CA SER A 195 31.20 35.60 -40.68
C SER A 195 32.26 36.61 -41.17
N GLY A 196 33.52 36.49 -40.72
CA GLY A 196 34.66 37.29 -41.17
C GLY A 196 35.59 36.63 -42.20
N VAL A 197 35.38 35.36 -42.55
CA VAL A 197 36.37 34.56 -43.31
C VAL A 197 36.07 34.62 -44.82
N THR A 198 37.05 35.07 -45.61
CA THR A 198 37.01 35.03 -47.08
C THR A 198 37.52 33.70 -47.61
N CYS A 199 36.81 33.12 -48.57
CA CYS A 199 37.24 31.90 -49.23
C CYS A 199 38.45 32.15 -50.14
N PHE A 200 39.58 31.47 -49.90
CA PHE A 200 40.79 31.58 -50.72
C PHE A 200 40.67 31.05 -52.16
N TYR A 201 39.54 30.44 -52.55
CA TYR A 201 39.32 29.95 -53.92
C TYR A 201 38.35 30.85 -54.71
N CYS A 202 37.21 31.23 -54.13
CA CYS A 202 36.20 32.04 -54.82
C CYS A 202 36.15 33.50 -54.36
N GLY A 203 36.89 33.89 -53.32
CA GLY A 203 36.93 35.25 -52.78
C GLY A 203 35.72 35.69 -51.96
N ILE A 204 34.67 34.86 -51.87
CA ILE A 204 33.40 35.21 -51.18
C ILE A 204 33.54 34.99 -49.66
N LYS A 205 33.00 35.92 -48.86
CA LYS A 205 32.96 35.85 -47.39
C LYS A 205 31.95 34.82 -46.88
N GLY A 206 32.20 34.25 -45.70
CA GLY A 206 31.27 33.34 -45.00
C GLY A 206 31.61 31.85 -45.09
N HIS A 207 32.69 31.46 -45.77
CA HIS A 207 33.13 30.05 -45.85
C HIS A 207 34.61 29.92 -46.25
N MET A 208 35.21 28.74 -46.06
CA MET A 208 36.61 28.45 -46.40
C MET A 208 36.73 27.61 -47.68
N LYS A 209 37.93 27.51 -48.27
CA LYS A 209 38.18 26.69 -49.49
C LYS A 209 37.67 25.24 -49.35
N LYS A 210 37.77 24.62 -48.16
CA LYS A 210 37.28 23.25 -47.89
C LYS A 210 35.75 23.12 -48.00
N THR A 211 35.01 24.15 -47.62
CA THR A 211 33.54 24.21 -47.67
C THR A 211 33.04 25.01 -48.89
N CYS A 212 33.93 25.35 -49.82
CA CYS A 212 33.59 26.11 -51.01
C CYS A 212 32.94 25.22 -52.07
N ARG A 213 31.67 25.48 -52.37
CA ARG A 213 30.89 24.73 -53.35
C ARG A 213 31.50 24.78 -54.76
N LYS A 214 32.13 25.90 -55.14
CA LYS A 214 32.83 26.04 -56.43
C LYS A 214 34.09 25.17 -56.50
N TYR A 215 34.87 25.14 -55.41
CA TYR A 215 36.07 24.28 -55.31
C TYR A 215 35.71 22.78 -55.32
N GLN A 216 34.59 22.40 -54.69
CA GLN A 216 34.14 21.00 -54.66
C GLN A 216 33.67 20.51 -56.04
N ASN A 217 33.02 21.37 -56.82
CA ASN A 217 32.59 21.04 -58.18
C ASN A 217 33.77 20.95 -59.16
N ASP A 218 34.75 21.85 -59.06
CA ASP A 218 35.94 21.84 -59.93
C ASP A 218 36.93 20.70 -59.59
N ARG A 219 36.77 20.04 -58.45
CA ARG A 219 37.58 18.87 -58.04
C ARG A 219 37.09 17.54 -58.62
N GLN A 220 35.90 17.52 -59.21
CA GLN A 220 35.25 16.31 -59.74
C GLN A 220 35.49 16.12 -61.24
N TYR A 221 36.36 16.92 -61.86
CA TYR A 221 36.88 16.73 -63.22
C TYR A 221 38.40 16.75 -63.22
#